data_AF-M9YTB8-F1
#
_entry.id   AF-M9YTB8-F1
#
_cell.length_a   1.000
_cell.length_b   1.000
_cell.length_c   1.000
_cell.angle_alpha   90.00
_cell.angle_beta   90.00
_cell.angle_gamma   90.00
#
_symmetry.space_group_name_H-M   'P 1'
#
loop_
_entity.id
_entity.type
_entity.pdbx_description
1 polymer ?
#
loop_
_entity_poly.entity_id
_entity_poly.type
_entity_poly.pdbx_seq_one_letter_code
_entity_poly.pdbx_strand_id
1 'polypeptide(L)'
;MQAIHSLLRSRRHRVPLNATWQFIREELEVGEPRGNSLYFDDAMLRVLRRAAECASGAANLLASAPRGNRLQVAAQGFIDEKTARQRPDDGFVLLKGRLPAPLPTLSPSLSLRVPLESLDLSAVVQVLVIENLDSFDDWEGYRAPAGLADSLILYRGHGGLARGARRLLGALPAAVRVGVFADYDPAGLCIAAGLPRVDFLLLPEPAPRLLDKGNREDYADQFRQTAHLERIELDGWQGVWMEMKEHGVSIKQQHMLALGIALRQIPRRRSDGTRPW
;
A
#
# COMPACT_ATOMS: atom_id res chain seq x y z
N MET A 1 -29.17 -1.01 -6.46
CA MET A 1 -28.41 -0.34 -7.55
C MET A 1 -27.10 -1.03 -7.92
N GLN A 2 -26.16 -1.23 -6.99
CA GLN A 2 -24.87 -1.89 -7.28
C GLN A 2 -25.00 -3.31 -7.86
N ALA A 3 -26.02 -4.07 -7.43
CA ALA A 3 -26.35 -5.39 -7.98
C ALA A 3 -26.75 -5.35 -9.47
N ILE A 4 -27.59 -4.38 -9.87
CA ILE A 4 -28.04 -4.17 -11.26
C ILE A 4 -26.85 -3.75 -12.14
N HIS A 5 -25.99 -2.85 -11.64
CA HIS A 5 -24.78 -2.44 -12.35
C HIS A 5 -23.81 -3.61 -12.60
N SER A 6 -23.66 -4.51 -11.63
CA SER A 6 -22.83 -5.71 -11.76
C SER A 6 -23.37 -6.67 -12.82
N LEU A 7 -24.70 -6.88 -12.86
CA LEU A 7 -25.35 -7.72 -13.87
C LEU A 7 -25.15 -7.15 -15.29
N LEU A 8 -25.46 -5.86 -15.49
CA LEU A 8 -25.37 -5.20 -16.80
C LEU A 8 -23.92 -5.13 -17.33
N ARG A 9 -22.92 -4.96 -16.45
CA ARG A 9 -21.50 -4.96 -16.84
C ARG A 9 -20.95 -6.34 -17.16
N SER A 10 -21.42 -7.36 -16.45
CA SER A 10 -20.97 -8.74 -16.68
C SER A 10 -21.58 -9.38 -17.93
N ARG A 11 -22.55 -8.71 -18.58
CA ARG A 11 -23.32 -9.22 -19.73
C ARG A 11 -23.94 -10.60 -19.46
N ARG A 12 -24.23 -10.90 -18.19
CA ARG A 12 -24.86 -12.15 -17.80
C ARG A 12 -26.37 -11.99 -17.89
N HIS A 13 -27.05 -13.09 -18.20
CA HIS A 13 -28.51 -13.16 -18.22
C HIS A 13 -29.07 -13.89 -17.00
N ARG A 14 -28.22 -14.17 -16.00
CA ARG A 14 -28.57 -14.93 -14.80
C ARG A 14 -27.86 -14.43 -13.56
N VAL A 15 -28.58 -14.40 -12.45
CA VAL A 15 -28.06 -14.11 -11.10
C VAL A 15 -28.60 -15.11 -10.07
N PRO A 16 -27.89 -15.36 -8.97
CA PRO A 16 -28.44 -16.15 -7.86
C PRO A 16 -29.64 -15.43 -7.24
N LEU A 17 -30.67 -16.20 -6.90
CA LEU A 17 -31.85 -15.69 -6.19
C LEU A 17 -31.48 -15.48 -4.72
N ASN A 18 -31.26 -14.21 -4.34
CA ASN A 18 -30.99 -13.78 -2.97
C ASN A 18 -31.92 -12.62 -2.58
N ALA A 19 -31.91 -12.21 -1.32
CA ALA A 19 -32.82 -11.16 -0.81
C ALA A 19 -32.79 -9.86 -1.64
N THR A 20 -31.61 -9.46 -2.13
CA THR A 20 -31.47 -8.27 -3.00
C THR A 20 -32.16 -8.45 -4.35
N TRP A 21 -32.00 -9.61 -4.99
CA TRP A 21 -32.62 -9.90 -6.28
C TRP A 21 -34.10 -10.24 -6.18
N GLN A 22 -34.57 -10.77 -5.05
CA GLN A 22 -35.99 -10.92 -4.74
C GLN A 22 -36.66 -9.55 -4.66
N PHE A 23 -36.10 -8.63 -3.88
CA PHE A 23 -36.59 -7.25 -3.78
C PHE A 23 -36.61 -6.55 -5.15
N ILE A 24 -35.52 -6.63 -5.92
CA ILE A 24 -35.46 -6.01 -7.27
C ILE A 24 -36.51 -6.59 -8.21
N ARG A 25 -36.76 -7.91 -8.14
CA ARG A 25 -37.79 -8.57 -8.94
C ARG A 25 -39.18 -8.07 -8.57
N GLU A 26 -39.49 -7.98 -7.28
CA GLU A 26 -40.79 -7.53 -6.79
C GLU A 26 -41.06 -6.07 -7.15
N GLU A 27 -40.04 -5.21 -7.00
CA GLU A 27 -40.17 -3.78 -7.24
C GLU A 27 -40.25 -3.41 -8.74
N LEU A 28 -39.53 -4.13 -9.60
CA LEU A 28 -39.42 -3.79 -11.03
C LEU A 28 -40.13 -4.79 -11.95
N GLU A 29 -40.77 -5.81 -11.38
CA GLU A 29 -41.47 -6.90 -12.09
C GLU A 29 -40.59 -7.58 -13.17
N VAL A 30 -39.30 -7.79 -12.86
CA VAL A 30 -38.30 -8.36 -13.78
C VAL A 30 -37.64 -9.61 -13.22
N GLY A 31 -37.30 -10.53 -14.11
CA GLY A 31 -36.55 -11.74 -13.78
C GLY A 31 -37.46 -12.95 -13.53
N GLU A 32 -37.21 -14.01 -14.31
CA GLU A 32 -37.92 -15.27 -14.20
C GLU A 32 -37.19 -16.20 -13.22
N PRO A 33 -37.81 -16.60 -12.11
CA PRO A 33 -37.22 -17.58 -11.20
C PRO A 33 -37.20 -18.96 -11.86
N ARG A 34 -36.00 -19.54 -11.94
CA ARG A 34 -35.79 -20.93 -12.35
C ARG A 34 -34.80 -21.57 -11.38
N GLY A 35 -35.33 -22.34 -10.42
CA GLY A 35 -34.55 -22.86 -9.29
C GLY A 35 -33.98 -21.74 -8.44
N ASN A 36 -32.69 -21.85 -8.06
CA ASN A 36 -32.00 -20.87 -7.21
C ASN A 36 -31.45 -19.66 -7.99
N SER A 37 -32.05 -19.29 -9.11
CA SER A 37 -31.56 -18.20 -9.96
C SER A 37 -32.70 -17.46 -10.64
N LEU A 38 -32.48 -16.16 -10.89
CA LEU A 38 -33.31 -15.35 -11.78
C LEU A 38 -32.67 -15.26 -13.16
N TYR A 39 -33.49 -15.40 -14.20
CA TYR A 39 -33.10 -15.26 -15.60
C TYR A 39 -33.73 -14.01 -16.19
N PHE A 40 -32.99 -13.33 -17.08
CA PHE A 40 -33.43 -12.09 -17.73
C PHE A 40 -33.29 -12.20 -19.23
N ASP A 41 -34.35 -11.83 -19.95
CA ASP A 41 -34.28 -11.57 -21.38
C ASP A 41 -33.79 -10.13 -21.67
N ASP A 42 -33.60 -9.81 -22.95
CA ASP A 42 -33.13 -8.49 -23.35
C ASP A 42 -34.12 -7.36 -23.02
N ALA A 43 -35.42 -7.64 -22.95
CA ALA A 43 -36.42 -6.65 -22.59
C ALA A 43 -36.34 -6.31 -21.11
N MET A 44 -36.23 -7.31 -20.25
CA MET A 44 -36.04 -7.17 -18.80
C MET A 44 -34.71 -6.48 -18.48
N LEU A 45 -33.63 -6.80 -19.20
CA LEU A 45 -32.35 -6.08 -19.05
C LEU A 45 -32.46 -4.60 -19.45
N ARG A 46 -33.31 -4.25 -20.43
CA ARG A 46 -33.59 -2.84 -20.77
C ARG A 46 -34.37 -2.14 -19.66
N VAL A 47 -35.34 -2.80 -19.03
CA VAL A 47 -36.09 -2.27 -17.87
C VAL A 47 -35.14 -2.01 -16.70
N LEU A 48 -34.30 -2.99 -16.36
CA LEU A 48 -33.27 -2.86 -15.33
C LEU A 48 -32.31 -1.70 -15.61
N ARG A 49 -31.92 -1.50 -16.88
CA ARG A 49 -31.06 -0.38 -17.29
C ARG A 49 -31.77 0.96 -17.09
N ARG A 50 -33.01 1.11 -17.56
CA ARG A 50 -33.79 2.35 -17.40
C ARG A 50 -34.04 2.69 -15.94
N ALA A 51 -34.41 1.70 -15.13
CA ALA A 51 -34.58 1.88 -13.69
C ALA A 51 -33.27 2.34 -13.04
N ALA A 52 -32.15 1.77 -13.48
CA ALA A 52 -30.83 2.16 -13.01
C ALA A 52 -30.44 3.59 -13.44
N GLU A 53 -30.77 4.00 -14.67
CA GLU A 53 -30.52 5.35 -15.22
C GLU A 53 -31.37 6.40 -14.51
N CYS A 54 -32.69 6.15 -14.35
CA CYS A 54 -33.61 7.06 -13.67
C CYS A 54 -33.23 7.30 -12.21
N ALA A 55 -32.82 6.25 -11.47
CA ALA A 55 -32.47 6.41 -10.06
C ALA A 55 -31.02 6.91 -9.83
N SER A 56 -30.17 6.90 -10.86
CA SER A 56 -28.78 7.39 -10.77
C SER A 56 -28.54 8.75 -11.43
N GLY A 57 -29.48 9.25 -12.23
CA GLY A 57 -29.33 10.50 -13.00
C GLY A 57 -28.32 10.42 -14.16
N ALA A 58 -27.77 9.25 -14.46
CA ALA A 58 -26.76 9.06 -15.51
C ALA A 58 -27.39 8.64 -16.84
N ALA A 59 -27.13 9.38 -17.92
CA ALA A 59 -27.68 9.10 -19.25
C ALA A 59 -27.07 7.87 -19.95
N ASN A 60 -25.98 7.28 -19.42
CA ASN A 60 -25.36 6.11 -20.02
C ASN A 60 -24.55 5.26 -19.00
N LEU A 61 -25.20 4.25 -18.41
CA LEU A 61 -24.59 3.37 -17.41
C LEU A 61 -23.46 2.47 -17.93
N LEU A 62 -23.38 2.30 -19.25
CA LEU A 62 -22.37 1.47 -19.92
C LEU A 62 -21.16 2.26 -20.40
N ALA A 63 -21.18 3.60 -20.26
CA ALA A 63 -19.98 4.40 -20.50
C ALA A 63 -18.86 3.91 -19.56
N SER A 64 -17.69 3.65 -20.15
CA SER A 64 -16.50 3.29 -19.37
C SER A 64 -16.25 4.38 -18.34
N ALA A 65 -16.01 3.99 -17.09
CA ALA A 65 -15.72 4.94 -16.01
C ALA A 65 -14.60 5.89 -16.49
N PRO A 66 -14.82 7.22 -16.46
CA PRO A 66 -13.81 8.16 -16.91
C PRO A 66 -12.53 7.99 -16.09
N ARG A 67 -11.38 8.10 -16.76
CA ARG A 67 -10.07 8.14 -16.09
C ARG A 67 -9.99 9.48 -15.35
N GLY A 68 -9.81 9.46 -14.03
CA GLY A 68 -9.62 10.68 -13.25
C GLY A 68 -9.86 10.51 -11.75
N ASN A 69 -9.49 11.54 -10.99
CA ASN A 69 -9.74 11.63 -9.55
C ASN A 69 -11.22 12.00 -9.26
N ARG A 70 -11.68 11.85 -8.02
CA ARG A 70 -13.09 12.12 -7.65
C ARG A 70 -13.56 13.54 -8.00
N LEU A 71 -12.67 14.52 -7.95
CA LEU A 71 -12.96 15.91 -8.31
C LEU A 71 -13.28 16.04 -9.82
N GLN A 72 -12.54 15.32 -10.67
CA GLN A 72 -12.79 15.25 -12.11
C GLN A 72 -14.08 14.49 -12.45
N VAL A 73 -14.46 13.51 -11.62
CA VAL A 73 -15.74 12.78 -11.74
C VAL A 73 -16.93 13.64 -11.28
N ALA A 74 -16.76 14.45 -10.24
CA ALA A 74 -17.75 15.42 -9.78
C ALA A 74 -17.99 16.55 -10.81
N ALA A 75 -16.92 17.03 -11.46
CA ALA A 75 -17.02 18.02 -12.54
C ALA A 75 -17.78 17.52 -13.79
N GLN A 76 -17.95 16.20 -13.93
CA GLN A 76 -18.67 15.55 -15.02
C GLN A 76 -20.12 15.16 -14.65
N GLY A 77 -20.62 15.58 -13.47
CA GLY A 77 -22.02 15.44 -13.09
C GLY A 77 -22.45 14.06 -12.59
N PHE A 78 -21.52 13.19 -12.19
CA PHE A 78 -21.85 11.87 -11.62
C PHE A 78 -22.16 11.99 -10.12
N ILE A 79 -23.37 11.58 -9.71
CA ILE A 79 -23.86 11.68 -8.32
C ILE A 79 -23.22 10.63 -7.38
N ASP A 80 -22.67 9.54 -7.91
CA ASP A 80 -22.05 8.47 -7.10
C ASP A 80 -20.51 8.48 -7.22
N GLU A 81 -19.86 9.19 -6.29
CA GLU A 81 -18.40 9.33 -6.10
C GLU A 81 -17.63 7.98 -6.00
N LYS A 82 -18.34 6.86 -5.85
CA LYS A 82 -17.77 5.51 -5.74
C LYS A 82 -17.45 4.86 -7.09
N THR A 83 -17.69 5.57 -8.20
CA THR A 83 -17.52 5.04 -9.58
C THR A 83 -16.14 5.30 -10.19
N ALA A 84 -15.24 6.02 -9.50
CA ALA A 84 -13.86 6.21 -9.95
C ALA A 84 -13.03 4.92 -9.76
N ARG A 85 -12.32 4.49 -10.81
CA ARG A 85 -11.42 3.31 -10.78
C ARG A 85 -10.21 3.50 -9.86
N GLN A 86 -9.85 4.72 -9.51
CA GLN A 86 -8.83 5.05 -8.51
C GLN A 86 -9.51 5.46 -7.20
N ARG A 87 -9.14 4.80 -6.10
CA ARG A 87 -9.53 5.28 -4.77
C ARG A 87 -8.72 6.57 -4.49
N PRO A 88 -9.28 7.56 -3.77
CA PRO A 88 -8.61 8.85 -3.55
C PRO A 88 -7.18 8.73 -3.01
N ASP A 89 -6.88 7.69 -2.25
CA ASP A 89 -5.57 7.49 -1.62
C ASP A 89 -4.52 6.84 -2.54
N ASP A 90 -4.91 6.33 -3.71
CA ASP A 90 -3.99 5.60 -4.62
C ASP A 90 -2.97 6.51 -5.31
N GLY A 91 -3.22 7.81 -5.27
CA GLY A 91 -2.39 8.87 -5.82
C GLY A 91 -1.64 9.68 -4.77
N PHE A 92 -1.66 9.29 -3.49
CA PHE A 92 -1.02 10.07 -2.42
C PHE A 92 0.05 9.28 -1.68
N VAL A 93 1.02 10.02 -1.15
CA VAL A 93 2.05 9.52 -0.24
C VAL A 93 2.10 10.40 1.01
N LEU A 94 2.59 9.85 2.11
CA LEU A 94 2.80 10.57 3.36
C LEU A 94 4.31 10.73 3.59
N LEU A 95 4.77 11.97 3.68
CA LEU A 95 6.19 12.33 3.66
C LEU A 95 6.56 13.25 4.82
N LYS A 96 7.82 13.18 5.27
CA LYS A 96 8.47 14.15 6.17
C LYS A 96 9.99 14.17 5.92
N GLY A 97 10.73 14.95 6.70
CA GLY A 97 12.17 15.12 6.54
C GLY A 97 12.53 16.06 5.39
N ARG A 98 13.51 15.69 4.56
CA ARG A 98 13.97 16.52 3.44
C ARG A 98 13.00 16.44 2.26
N LEU A 99 12.04 17.35 2.22
CA LEU A 99 11.07 17.43 1.12
C LEU A 99 11.67 18.12 -0.13
N PRO A 100 11.35 17.64 -1.34
CA PRO A 100 11.75 18.31 -2.57
C PRO A 100 10.96 19.61 -2.78
N ALA A 101 11.57 20.59 -3.45
CA ALA A 101 10.87 21.80 -3.86
C ALA A 101 9.68 21.46 -4.79
N PRO A 102 8.58 22.25 -4.77
CA PRO A 102 8.38 23.50 -4.02
C PRO A 102 7.79 23.28 -2.60
N LEU A 103 7.84 22.05 -2.06
CA LEU A 103 7.27 21.78 -0.74
C LEU A 103 8.02 22.56 0.36
N PRO A 104 7.31 23.00 1.41
CA PRO A 104 7.92 23.76 2.49
C PRO A 104 8.86 22.88 3.33
N THR A 105 9.82 23.51 4.00
CA THR A 105 10.51 22.85 5.12
C THR A 105 9.53 22.69 6.27
N LEU A 106 9.48 21.49 6.85
CA LEU A 106 8.57 21.16 7.96
C LEU A 106 9.33 21.02 9.27
N SER A 107 8.63 21.29 10.37
CA SER A 107 9.05 20.77 11.68
C SER A 107 9.09 19.24 11.64
N PRO A 108 10.06 18.59 12.32
CA PRO A 108 10.11 17.14 12.49
C PRO A 108 8.79 16.47 12.91
N SER A 109 8.00 17.16 13.72
CA SER A 109 6.70 16.68 14.22
C SER A 109 5.56 16.74 13.18
N LEU A 110 5.82 17.22 11.96
CA LEU A 110 4.82 17.39 10.92
C LEU A 110 5.13 16.49 9.73
N SER A 111 4.06 16.01 9.09
CA SER A 111 4.11 15.27 7.84
C SER A 111 3.11 15.84 6.83
N LEU A 112 3.38 15.63 5.55
CA LEU A 112 2.51 16.05 4.46
C LEU A 112 1.99 14.84 3.69
N ARG A 113 0.67 14.78 3.55
CA ARG A 113 0.01 13.90 2.59
C ARG A 113 -0.06 14.63 1.25
N VAL A 114 0.76 14.21 0.29
CA VAL A 114 0.93 14.90 -1.00
C VAL A 114 0.50 14.02 -2.17
N PRO A 115 -0.11 14.59 -3.22
CA PRO A 115 -0.30 13.90 -4.48
C PRO A 115 1.07 13.50 -5.06
N LEU A 116 1.20 12.26 -5.51
CA LEU A 116 2.43 11.74 -6.10
C LEU A 116 2.83 12.54 -7.35
N GLU A 117 1.85 12.95 -8.15
CA GLU A 117 2.03 13.68 -9.40
C GLU A 117 2.52 15.13 -9.22
N SER A 118 2.45 15.69 -8.00
CA SER A 118 2.98 17.02 -7.72
C SER A 118 4.42 17.03 -7.22
N LEU A 119 5.06 15.86 -7.08
CA LEU A 119 6.41 15.74 -6.57
C LEU A 119 7.45 15.84 -7.69
N ASP A 120 8.36 16.80 -7.55
CA ASP A 120 9.62 16.78 -8.29
C ASP A 120 10.63 15.88 -7.58
N LEU A 121 10.91 14.71 -8.17
CA LEU A 121 11.83 13.73 -7.60
C LEU A 121 13.29 13.96 -8.01
N SER A 122 13.58 14.97 -8.84
CA SER A 122 14.93 15.21 -9.38
C SER A 122 15.96 15.60 -8.30
N ALA A 123 15.51 16.30 -7.26
CA ALA A 123 16.35 16.74 -6.14
C ALA A 123 16.42 15.73 -4.98
N VAL A 124 15.68 14.62 -5.06
CA VAL A 124 15.70 13.58 -4.02
C VAL A 124 16.95 12.73 -4.19
N VAL A 125 17.80 12.69 -3.18
CA VAL A 125 19.04 11.89 -3.18
C VAL A 125 18.90 10.57 -2.41
N GLN A 126 18.02 10.57 -1.42
CA GLN A 126 17.81 9.43 -0.54
C GLN A 126 16.37 9.38 -0.03
N VAL A 127 15.82 8.18 0.01
CA VAL A 127 14.50 7.89 0.60
C VAL A 127 14.68 6.86 1.70
N LEU A 128 14.08 7.11 2.86
CA LEU A 128 13.91 6.11 3.91
C LEU A 128 12.44 5.74 4.04
N VAL A 129 12.11 4.48 3.78
CA VAL A 129 10.76 3.95 3.90
C VAL A 129 10.57 3.39 5.31
N ILE A 130 9.57 3.88 6.04
CA ILE A 130 9.24 3.40 7.38
C ILE A 130 7.93 2.62 7.35
N GLU A 131 7.94 1.39 7.87
CA GLU A 131 6.77 0.52 7.85
C GLU A 131 5.59 1.05 8.69
N ASN A 132 5.84 1.31 9.97
CA ASN A 132 4.81 1.62 10.96
C ASN A 132 4.58 3.13 11.08
N LEU A 133 3.32 3.55 11.28
CA LEU A 133 2.96 4.96 11.28
C LEU A 133 3.52 5.69 12.51
N ASP A 134 3.44 5.06 13.68
CA ASP A 134 4.01 5.60 14.91
C ASP A 134 5.54 5.75 14.82
N SER A 135 6.22 4.77 14.24
CA SER A 135 7.67 4.83 14.01
C SER A 135 8.05 5.88 12.96
N PHE A 136 7.14 6.18 12.03
CA PHE A 136 7.29 7.30 11.09
C PHE A 136 7.11 8.65 11.81
N ASP A 137 6.09 8.76 12.66
CA ASP A 137 5.82 9.97 13.43
C ASP A 137 6.98 10.27 14.40
N ASP A 138 7.53 9.24 15.05
CA ASP A 138 8.62 9.33 16.04
C ASP A 138 10.04 9.17 15.44
N TRP A 139 10.19 9.26 14.12
CA TRP A 139 11.45 8.98 13.41
C TRP A 139 12.68 9.67 14.03
N GLU A 140 12.54 10.93 14.44
CA GLU A 140 13.65 11.73 14.98
C GLU A 140 14.12 11.29 16.36
N GLY A 141 13.34 10.46 17.06
CA GLY A 141 13.76 9.83 18.30
C GLY A 141 14.70 8.65 18.10
N TYR A 142 14.77 8.08 16.89
CA TYR A 142 15.63 6.94 16.61
C TYR A 142 17.10 7.35 16.46
N ARG A 143 18.00 6.53 17.01
CA ARG A 143 19.45 6.70 16.88
C ARG A 143 19.93 6.17 15.54
N ALA A 144 19.63 6.89 14.47
CA ALA A 144 20.00 6.54 13.11
C ALA A 144 21.40 7.04 12.72
N PRO A 145 22.07 6.41 11.74
CA PRO A 145 23.31 6.92 11.17
C PRO A 145 23.15 8.34 10.63
N ALA A 146 24.12 9.22 10.90
CA ALA A 146 24.06 10.64 10.54
C ALA A 146 23.81 10.89 9.03
N GLY A 147 24.28 9.97 8.17
CA GLY A 147 24.02 10.02 6.73
C GLY A 147 22.56 9.86 6.32
N LEU A 148 21.63 9.63 7.25
CA LEU A 148 20.17 9.60 7.00
C LEU A 148 19.45 10.89 7.38
N ALA A 149 20.15 11.88 7.98
CA ALA A 149 19.51 13.11 8.47
C ALA A 149 18.76 13.88 7.38
N ASP A 150 19.29 13.87 6.15
CA ASP A 150 18.70 14.57 4.98
C ASP A 150 17.85 13.64 4.08
N SER A 151 17.36 12.51 4.61
CA SER A 151 16.47 11.62 3.87
C SER A 151 15.09 12.22 3.65
N LEU A 152 14.50 11.93 2.49
CA LEU A 152 13.06 11.99 2.33
C LEU A 152 12.44 10.78 3.06
N ILE A 153 11.71 11.03 4.14
CA ILE A 153 11.10 9.96 4.93
C ILE A 153 9.72 9.67 4.34
N LEU A 154 9.48 8.42 3.97
CA LEU A 154 8.25 7.93 3.36
C LEU A 154 7.58 6.91 4.27
N TYR A 155 6.35 7.17 4.68
CA TYR A 155 5.54 6.13 5.31
C TYR A 155 5.14 5.09 4.26
N ARG A 156 5.42 3.81 4.54
CA ARG A 156 5.11 2.67 3.66
C ARG A 156 3.62 2.59 3.36
N GLY A 157 2.76 2.99 4.30
CA GLY A 157 1.33 3.02 4.10
C GLY A 157 0.62 1.69 4.35
N HIS A 158 -0.68 1.79 4.55
CA HIS A 158 -1.65 0.70 4.43
C HIS A 158 -2.69 1.08 3.36
N GLY A 159 -3.35 0.09 2.75
CA GLY A 159 -4.40 0.35 1.76
C GLY A 159 -3.92 1.15 0.54
N GLY A 160 -4.50 2.35 0.32
CA GLY A 160 -4.16 3.21 -0.82
C GLY A 160 -2.79 3.87 -0.72
N LEU A 161 -2.38 4.30 0.48
CA LEU A 161 -1.04 4.85 0.71
C LEU A 161 0.06 3.83 0.37
N ALA A 162 -0.18 2.54 0.61
CA ALA A 162 0.74 1.47 0.23
C ALA A 162 0.93 1.32 -1.30
N ARG A 163 -0.06 1.74 -2.09
CA ARG A 163 0.05 1.80 -3.55
C ARG A 163 0.79 3.07 -3.98
N GLY A 164 0.48 4.21 -3.36
CA GLY A 164 1.20 5.46 -3.59
C GLY A 164 2.70 5.33 -3.31
N ALA A 165 3.07 4.75 -2.17
CA ALA A 165 4.46 4.52 -1.79
C ALA A 165 5.21 3.66 -2.82
N ARG A 166 4.62 2.53 -3.25
CA ARG A 166 5.22 1.67 -4.29
C ARG A 166 5.38 2.41 -5.62
N ARG A 167 4.40 3.23 -6.02
CA ARG A 167 4.48 4.03 -7.25
C ARG A 167 5.58 5.07 -7.17
N LEU A 168 5.74 5.75 -6.03
CA LEU A 168 6.85 6.66 -5.78
C LEU A 168 8.19 5.94 -5.92
N LEU A 169 8.35 4.83 -5.22
CA LEU A 169 9.57 4.03 -5.26
C LEU A 169 9.90 3.52 -6.67
N GLY A 170 8.90 3.26 -7.52
CA GLY A 170 9.08 2.90 -8.93
C GLY A 170 9.35 4.09 -9.86
N ALA A 171 9.04 5.31 -9.44
CA ALA A 171 9.27 6.55 -10.20
C ALA A 171 10.61 7.25 -9.86
N LEU A 172 11.24 6.90 -8.74
CA LEU A 172 12.54 7.45 -8.35
C LEU A 172 13.62 7.30 -9.46
N PRO A 173 14.49 8.30 -9.65
CA PRO A 173 15.71 8.16 -10.44
C PRO A 173 16.60 7.01 -9.92
N ALA A 174 17.35 6.35 -10.81
CA ALA A 174 18.19 5.21 -10.44
C ALA A 174 19.34 5.55 -9.48
N ALA A 175 19.74 6.82 -9.39
CA ALA A 175 20.76 7.29 -8.46
C ALA A 175 20.26 7.48 -7.03
N VAL A 176 18.93 7.47 -6.81
CA VAL A 176 18.36 7.69 -5.48
C VAL A 176 18.55 6.45 -4.64
N ARG A 177 19.18 6.62 -3.47
CA ARG A 177 19.36 5.54 -2.50
C ARG A 177 18.07 5.30 -1.72
N VAL A 178 17.63 4.05 -1.61
CA VAL A 178 16.41 3.68 -0.87
C VAL A 178 16.76 2.77 0.30
N GLY A 179 16.42 3.22 1.51
CA GLY A 179 16.46 2.42 2.72
C GLY A 179 15.07 1.97 3.14
N VAL A 180 14.98 0.84 3.85
CA VAL A 180 13.75 0.41 4.54
C VAL A 180 14.04 0.22 6.03
N PHE A 181 13.20 0.82 6.87
CA PHE A 181 13.13 0.61 8.30
C PHE A 181 11.79 -0.03 8.66
N ALA A 182 11.85 -1.29 9.08
CA ALA A 182 10.71 -2.13 9.39
C ALA A 182 10.89 -2.78 10.77
N ASP A 183 9.87 -3.50 11.23
CA ASP A 183 10.03 -4.37 12.40
C ASP A 183 11.15 -5.40 12.15
N TYR A 184 11.87 -5.80 13.20
CA TYR A 184 12.83 -6.90 13.12
C TYR A 184 12.04 -8.21 13.26
N ASP A 185 11.43 -8.64 12.16
CA ASP A 185 10.69 -9.88 12.06
C ASP A 185 10.61 -10.36 10.59
N PRO A 186 10.12 -11.60 10.33
CA PRO A 186 9.98 -12.11 8.96
C PRO A 186 9.11 -11.24 8.04
N ALA A 187 8.07 -10.58 8.57
CA ALA A 187 7.17 -9.71 7.81
C ALA A 187 7.87 -8.42 7.38
N GLY A 188 8.61 -7.76 8.27
CA GLY A 188 9.43 -6.59 7.98
C GLY A 188 10.46 -6.89 6.89
N LEU A 189 11.13 -8.03 6.98
CA LEU A 189 12.08 -8.46 5.93
C LEU A 189 11.38 -8.77 4.60
N CYS A 190 10.21 -9.43 4.62
CA CYS A 190 9.39 -9.66 3.42
C CYS A 190 8.99 -8.35 2.76
N ILE A 191 8.60 -7.34 3.55
CA ILE A 191 8.23 -6.02 3.05
C ILE A 191 9.42 -5.40 2.32
N ALA A 192 10.58 -5.36 2.97
CA ALA A 192 11.78 -4.78 2.35
C ALA A 192 12.19 -5.53 1.07
N ALA A 193 12.15 -6.86 1.08
CA ALA A 193 12.51 -7.68 -0.07
C ALA A 193 11.55 -7.48 -1.25
N GLY A 194 10.26 -7.29 -0.98
CA GLY A 194 9.20 -7.11 -1.98
C GLY A 194 9.03 -5.66 -2.48
N LEU A 195 9.73 -4.68 -1.90
CA LEU A 195 9.74 -3.32 -2.41
C LEU A 195 10.73 -3.17 -3.57
N PRO A 196 10.41 -2.35 -4.59
CA PRO A 196 11.32 -2.11 -5.70
C PRO A 196 12.50 -1.26 -5.24
N ARG A 197 13.69 -1.56 -5.78
CA ARG A 197 14.90 -0.74 -5.67
C ARG A 197 15.33 -0.41 -4.23
N VAL A 198 15.26 -1.36 -3.31
CA VAL A 198 15.78 -1.16 -1.96
C VAL A 198 17.27 -1.47 -1.93
N ASP A 199 18.08 -0.49 -1.49
CA ASP A 199 19.54 -0.58 -1.45
C ASP A 199 20.07 -1.03 -0.09
N PHE A 200 19.35 -0.76 1.00
CA PHE A 200 19.75 -1.16 2.35
C PHE A 200 18.57 -1.33 3.31
N LEU A 201 18.76 -2.16 4.33
CA LEU A 201 17.93 -2.22 5.52
C LEU A 201 18.49 -1.30 6.59
N LEU A 202 17.61 -0.74 7.39
CA LEU A 202 17.96 -0.15 8.68
C LEU A 202 17.49 -1.12 9.77
N LEU A 203 18.42 -1.67 10.53
CA LEU A 203 18.17 -2.67 11.58
C LEU A 203 18.72 -2.17 12.91
N PRO A 204 18.21 -2.67 14.05
CA PRO A 204 18.85 -2.42 15.32
C PRO A 204 20.27 -3.02 15.38
N GLU A 205 21.16 -2.35 16.09
CA GLU A 205 22.38 -2.98 16.59
C GLU A 205 22.00 -4.13 17.54
N PRO A 206 22.66 -5.29 17.43
CA PRO A 206 22.40 -6.42 18.33
C PRO A 206 22.59 -6.02 19.79
N ALA A 207 21.56 -6.23 20.60
CA ALA A 207 21.59 -5.91 22.03
C ALA A 207 20.77 -6.94 22.81
N PRO A 208 21.33 -7.62 23.82
CA PRO A 208 20.59 -8.61 24.62
C PRO A 208 19.27 -8.08 25.18
N ARG A 209 19.31 -6.86 25.74
CA ARG A 209 18.11 -6.16 26.26
C ARG A 209 16.99 -5.93 25.24
N LEU A 210 17.32 -5.89 23.95
CA LEU A 210 16.33 -5.78 22.88
C LEU A 210 15.76 -7.16 22.54
N LEU A 211 16.61 -8.18 22.46
CA LEU A 211 16.20 -9.57 22.24
C LEU A 211 15.26 -10.06 23.35
N ASP A 212 15.47 -9.63 24.59
CA ASP A 212 14.58 -9.92 25.74
C ASP A 212 13.18 -9.33 25.60
N LYS A 213 12.98 -8.33 24.74
CA LYS A 213 11.65 -7.78 24.38
C LYS A 213 11.03 -8.45 23.17
N GLY A 214 11.75 -9.38 22.54
CA GLY A 214 11.29 -10.11 21.38
C GLY A 214 10.12 -11.04 21.69
N ASN A 215 9.17 -11.15 20.77
CA ASN A 215 8.02 -12.04 20.86
C ASN A 215 8.25 -13.31 20.02
N ARG A 216 8.37 -14.46 20.68
CA ARG A 216 8.57 -15.77 20.02
C ARG A 216 7.31 -16.32 19.38
N GLU A 217 6.15 -16.06 19.96
CA GLU A 217 4.86 -16.52 19.45
C GLU A 217 4.50 -15.76 18.16
N ASP A 218 4.64 -14.43 18.18
CA ASP A 218 4.46 -13.61 16.96
C ASP A 218 5.43 -14.03 15.85
N TYR A 219 6.68 -14.39 16.18
CA TYR A 219 7.64 -14.92 15.20
C TYR A 219 7.16 -16.25 14.60
N ALA A 220 6.67 -17.17 15.43
CA ALA A 220 6.18 -18.47 15.00
C ALA A 220 4.93 -18.37 14.10
N ASP A 221 4.04 -17.41 14.38
CA ASP A 221 2.84 -17.14 13.59
C ASP A 221 3.13 -16.62 12.17
N GLN A 222 4.34 -16.10 11.94
CA GLN A 222 4.79 -15.61 10.64
C GLN A 222 5.33 -16.71 9.71
N PHE A 223 4.83 -17.94 9.84
CA PHE A 223 5.27 -19.11 9.05
C PHE A 223 5.19 -18.90 7.53
N ARG A 224 4.22 -18.11 7.04
CA ARG A 224 4.07 -17.83 5.60
C ARG A 224 5.20 -16.93 5.09
N GLN A 225 5.57 -15.93 5.87
CA GLN A 225 6.66 -15.00 5.58
C GLN A 225 7.99 -15.75 5.62
N THR A 226 8.22 -16.56 6.65
CA THR A 226 9.37 -17.48 6.74
C THR A 226 9.47 -18.36 5.49
N ALA A 227 8.39 -19.05 5.10
CA ALA A 227 8.39 -19.89 3.91
C ALA A 227 8.57 -19.10 2.60
N HIS A 228 8.25 -17.81 2.55
CA HIS A 228 8.54 -16.95 1.41
C HIS A 228 10.02 -16.57 1.35
N LEU A 229 10.60 -16.16 2.49
CA LEU A 229 12.01 -15.78 2.62
C LEU A 229 12.95 -16.93 2.27
N GLU A 230 12.59 -18.18 2.62
CA GLU A 230 13.35 -19.37 2.23
C GLU A 230 13.36 -19.66 0.71
N ARG A 231 12.48 -19.00 -0.07
CA ARG A 231 12.33 -19.25 -1.51
C ARG A 231 12.86 -18.12 -2.40
N ILE A 232 13.23 -16.98 -1.82
CA ILE A 232 13.67 -15.81 -2.59
C ILE A 232 15.16 -15.56 -2.36
N GLU A 233 15.81 -14.92 -3.34
CA GLU A 233 17.15 -14.41 -3.15
C GLU A 233 17.12 -13.12 -2.32
N LEU A 234 17.83 -13.15 -1.19
CA LEU A 234 17.96 -12.01 -0.28
C LEU A 234 19.28 -11.24 -0.47
N ASP A 235 20.15 -11.69 -1.37
CA ASP A 235 21.45 -11.10 -1.63
C ASP A 235 22.23 -10.84 -0.31
N GLY A 236 22.75 -9.62 -0.11
CA GLY A 236 23.43 -9.20 1.11
C GLY A 236 22.60 -9.28 2.40
N TRP A 237 21.28 -9.53 2.31
CA TRP A 237 20.42 -9.72 3.48
C TRP A 237 20.25 -11.19 3.89
N GLN A 238 20.90 -12.14 3.21
CA GLN A 238 20.89 -13.53 3.66
C GLN A 238 21.42 -13.68 5.09
N GLY A 239 22.47 -12.91 5.46
CA GLY A 239 22.99 -12.90 6.82
C GLY A 239 21.97 -12.41 7.85
N VAL A 240 21.18 -11.39 7.49
CA VAL A 240 20.08 -10.87 8.34
C VAL A 240 19.03 -11.95 8.55
N TRP A 241 18.67 -12.68 7.50
CA TRP A 241 17.70 -13.76 7.62
C TRP A 241 18.18 -14.88 8.55
N MET A 242 19.46 -15.26 8.46
CA MET A 242 20.04 -16.25 9.36
C MET A 242 20.06 -15.75 10.81
N GLU A 243 20.41 -14.48 11.05
CA GLU A 243 20.37 -13.84 12.37
C GLU A 243 18.94 -13.84 12.95
N MET A 244 17.93 -13.53 12.14
CA MET A 244 16.52 -13.59 12.55
C MET A 244 16.09 -15.00 12.96
N LYS A 245 16.50 -16.02 12.19
CA LYS A 245 16.23 -17.42 12.51
C LYS A 245 16.90 -17.89 13.79
N GLU A 246 18.14 -17.48 14.01
CA GLU A 246 18.89 -17.82 15.22
C GLU A 246 18.23 -17.23 16.47
N HIS A 247 17.83 -15.95 16.42
CA HIS A 247 17.16 -15.31 17.54
C HIS A 247 15.74 -15.83 17.75
N GLY A 248 15.00 -16.08 16.67
CA GLY A 248 13.64 -16.65 16.69
C GLY A 248 12.65 -15.77 17.45
N VAL A 249 12.74 -14.45 17.28
CA VAL A 249 11.87 -13.46 17.92
C VAL A 249 11.49 -12.35 16.94
N SER A 250 10.27 -11.82 17.10
CA SER A 250 9.83 -10.59 16.46
C SER A 250 10.06 -9.41 17.40
N ILE A 251 10.73 -8.35 16.94
CA ILE A 251 10.96 -7.13 17.72
C ILE A 251 10.35 -5.95 16.97
N LYS A 252 9.42 -5.28 17.63
CA LYS A 252 8.73 -4.11 17.08
C LYS A 252 9.59 -2.85 17.18
N GLN A 253 9.48 -1.95 16.21
CA GLN A 253 10.26 -0.71 16.12
C GLN A 253 10.17 0.14 17.40
N GLN A 254 9.02 0.17 18.07
CA GLN A 254 8.80 0.92 19.31
C GLN A 254 9.69 0.42 20.46
N HIS A 255 10.04 -0.87 20.50
CA HIS A 255 11.03 -1.38 21.47
C HIS A 255 12.43 -0.87 21.18
N MET A 256 12.80 -0.74 19.89
CA MET A 256 14.09 -0.18 19.48
C MET A 256 14.19 1.30 19.92
N LEU A 257 13.10 2.07 19.73
CA LEU A 257 12.99 3.46 20.17
C LEU A 257 13.06 3.59 21.69
N ALA A 258 12.19 2.87 22.41
CA ALA A 258 12.07 2.98 23.87
C ALA A 258 13.37 2.60 24.61
N LEU A 259 14.14 1.66 24.05
CA LEU A 259 15.43 1.25 24.62
C LEU A 259 16.61 2.11 24.11
N GLY A 260 16.37 3.04 23.18
CA GLY A 260 17.40 3.87 22.57
C GLY A 260 18.47 3.04 21.85
N ILE A 261 18.05 2.00 21.13
CA ILE A 261 18.94 1.13 20.37
C ILE A 261 19.43 1.90 19.14
N ALA A 262 20.75 1.89 18.92
CA ALA A 262 21.34 2.44 17.72
C ALA A 262 20.94 1.61 16.50
N LEU A 263 20.73 2.25 15.37
CA LEU A 263 20.40 1.59 14.12
C LEU A 263 21.62 1.50 13.20
N ARG A 264 21.74 0.39 12.48
CA ARG A 264 22.80 0.10 11.51
C ARG A 264 22.24 -0.13 10.11
N GLN A 265 22.99 0.31 9.10
CA GLN A 265 22.65 0.08 7.69
C GLN A 265 23.22 -1.25 7.21
N ILE A 266 22.37 -2.12 6.67
CA ILE A 266 22.79 -3.37 6.01
C ILE A 266 22.52 -3.28 4.52
N PRO A 267 23.56 -3.19 3.67
CA PRO A 267 23.38 -3.04 2.24
C PRO A 267 22.83 -4.34 1.61
N ARG A 268 21.99 -4.20 0.59
CA ARG A 268 21.42 -5.34 -0.15
C ARG A 268 22.43 -6.01 -1.09
N ARG A 269 23.54 -5.34 -1.42
CA ARG A 269 24.54 -5.71 -2.46
C ARG A 269 24.35 -7.10 -3.08
N ARG A 270 23.97 -7.10 -4.37
CA ARG A 270 24.06 -8.29 -5.22
C ARG A 270 25.52 -8.68 -5.36
N SER A 271 25.79 -9.98 -5.46
CA SER A 271 27.11 -10.57 -5.68
C SER A 271 27.73 -10.24 -7.05
N ASP A 272 27.35 -9.13 -7.68
CA ASP A 272 27.80 -8.75 -9.01
C ASP A 272 28.65 -7.50 -8.88
N GLY A 273 29.97 -7.71 -8.91
CA GLY A 273 30.96 -6.66 -8.72
C GLY A 273 30.81 -5.52 -9.71
N THR A 274 30.43 -4.34 -9.20
CA THR A 274 30.72 -2.95 -9.65
C THR A 274 29.63 -2.08 -9.01
N ARG A 275 29.88 -1.06 -8.19
CA ARG A 275 30.88 0.02 -8.25
C ARG A 275 31.25 0.48 -6.83
N PRO A 276 32.43 1.10 -6.63
CA PRO A 276 32.68 1.96 -5.48
C PRO A 276 32.00 3.32 -5.70
N TRP A 277 31.75 3.96 -4.56
CA TRP A 277 31.13 5.25 -4.27
C TRP A 277 31.35 6.36 -5.31
#